data_AF-A0A836VUB1-F1
#
_entry.id   AF-A0A836VUB1-F1
#
_cell.length_a   1.000
_cell.length_b   1.000
_cell.length_c   1.000
_cell.angle_alpha   90.00
_cell.angle_beta   90.00
_cell.angle_gamma   90.00
#
_symmetry.space_group_name_H-M   'P 1'
#
loop_
_entity.id
_entity.type
_entity.pdbx_description
1 polymer ?
#
loop_
_entity_poly.entity_id
_entity_poly.type
_entity_poly.pdbx_seq_one_letter_code
_entity_poly.pdbx_strand_id
1 'polypeptide(L)'
;MKVAKEHFLIVAFLLLPTAPCSDVPAGEVRAWRSTITLPTYPWQEDVNPKFWAMDKGPRFSTTVRGAIIYPYTMQDHLSRRKAAKTYQALMLENEYLKVVCLPELGGRLYSVLDKTQNQPMFHRNRVIKPGMIAMRGAWISGGVEWNTGPHGHTVTAVSPVDATLGRGPDGSAFIEVNNIEQIFRTRWTVRVTLHPGRAYLDERIRLFNPTDTPHP
;
A
#
# COMPACT_ATOMS: atom_id res chain seq x y z
N MET A 1 62.91 -25.89 24.71
CA MET A 1 62.00 -25.40 23.64
C MET A 1 60.57 -25.59 24.13
N LYS A 2 59.84 -24.49 24.38
CA LYS A 2 58.46 -24.51 24.91
C LYS A 2 57.47 -24.88 23.80
N VAL A 3 56.62 -25.87 24.06
CA VAL A 3 55.50 -26.27 23.19
C VAL A 3 54.32 -25.34 23.48
N ALA A 4 53.81 -24.67 22.45
CA ALA A 4 52.63 -23.81 22.53
C ALA A 4 51.36 -24.69 22.59
N LYS A 5 50.46 -24.38 23.54
CA LYS A 5 49.13 -24.97 23.62
C LYS A 5 48.17 -24.12 22.78
N GLU A 6 47.55 -24.73 21.77
CA GLU A 6 46.47 -24.11 21.02
C GLU A 6 45.15 -24.23 21.80
N HIS A 7 44.46 -23.11 21.99
CA HIS A 7 43.14 -23.06 22.62
C HIS A 7 42.07 -23.08 21.52
N PHE A 8 41.35 -24.19 21.39
CA PHE A 8 40.16 -24.29 20.55
C PHE A 8 38.99 -23.59 21.27
N LEU A 9 38.54 -22.44 20.74
CA LEU A 9 37.30 -21.80 21.16
C LEU A 9 36.12 -22.54 20.50
N ILE A 10 35.33 -23.28 21.28
CA ILE A 10 34.05 -23.83 20.84
C ILE A 10 33.02 -22.69 20.94
N VAL A 11 32.61 -22.13 19.80
CA VAL A 11 31.47 -21.21 19.72
C VAL A 11 30.20 -22.04 19.69
N ALA A 12 29.53 -22.14 20.84
CA ALA A 12 28.20 -22.74 20.92
C ALA A 12 27.16 -21.78 20.31
N PHE A 13 26.63 -22.13 19.14
CA PHE A 13 25.48 -21.46 18.55
C PHE A 13 24.23 -21.81 19.37
N LEU A 14 23.77 -20.87 20.20
CA LEU A 14 22.43 -20.91 20.79
C LEU A 14 21.40 -20.67 19.68
N LEU A 15 20.77 -21.75 19.22
CA LEU A 15 19.55 -21.69 18.41
C LEU A 15 18.42 -21.11 19.27
N LEU A 16 18.04 -19.86 19.00
CA LEU A 16 16.80 -19.28 19.52
C LEU A 16 15.61 -20.00 18.85
N PRO A 17 14.59 -20.43 19.61
CA PRO A 17 13.42 -21.06 19.02
C PRO A 17 12.66 -20.03 18.17
N THR A 18 12.48 -20.36 16.90
CA THR A 18 11.59 -19.64 15.99
C THR A 18 10.16 -19.77 16.52
N ALA A 19 9.52 -18.63 16.84
CA ALA A 19 8.11 -18.62 17.20
C ALA A 19 7.29 -19.26 16.07
N PRO A 20 6.41 -20.24 16.34
CA PRO A 20 5.57 -20.82 15.31
C PRO A 20 4.67 -19.73 14.74
N CYS A 21 4.83 -19.47 13.44
CA CYS A 21 3.83 -18.75 12.66
C CYS A 21 2.57 -19.60 12.75
N SER A 22 1.56 -19.13 13.49
CA SER A 22 0.29 -19.85 13.59
C SER A 22 -0.33 -19.92 12.21
N ASP A 23 -0.18 -21.07 11.54
CA ASP A 23 -0.85 -21.35 10.28
C ASP A 23 -2.36 -21.31 10.52
N VAL A 24 -3.06 -20.54 9.69
CA VAL A 24 -4.52 -20.45 9.74
C VAL A 24 -5.08 -21.82 9.36
N PRO A 25 -5.96 -22.41 10.20
CA PRO A 25 -6.59 -23.68 9.87
C PRO A 25 -7.31 -23.62 8.52
N ALA A 26 -7.35 -24.75 7.82
CA ALA A 26 -8.11 -24.86 6.56
C ALA A 26 -9.58 -24.47 6.79
N GLY A 27 -10.13 -23.64 5.92
CA GLY A 27 -11.51 -23.18 6.03
C GLY A 27 -11.75 -21.99 6.97
N GLU A 28 -10.71 -21.30 7.46
CA GLU A 28 -10.85 -20.06 8.24
C GLU A 28 -10.25 -18.85 7.50
N VAL A 29 -10.88 -17.68 7.64
CA VAL A 29 -10.30 -16.39 7.23
C VAL A 29 -10.21 -15.45 8.42
N ARG A 30 -8.99 -14.95 8.67
CA ARG A 30 -8.68 -13.96 9.71
C ARG A 30 -8.59 -12.57 9.10
N ALA A 31 -9.11 -11.59 9.84
CA ALA A 31 -9.04 -10.18 9.52
C ALA A 31 -8.66 -9.39 10.78
N TRP A 32 -7.61 -8.57 10.72
CA TRP A 32 -7.17 -7.78 11.88
C TRP A 32 -6.40 -6.52 11.48
N ARG A 33 -6.33 -5.57 12.41
CA ARG A 33 -5.48 -4.38 12.30
C ARG A 33 -4.12 -4.68 12.89
N SER A 34 -3.07 -4.19 12.26
CA SER A 34 -1.69 -4.30 12.71
C SER A 34 -0.92 -3.03 12.34
N THR A 35 0.37 -3.01 12.64
CA THR A 35 1.30 -1.99 12.17
C THR A 35 2.50 -2.62 11.47
N ILE A 36 3.06 -1.93 10.48
CA ILE A 36 4.28 -2.36 9.80
C ILE A 36 5.28 -1.21 9.77
N THR A 37 6.48 -1.44 10.29
CA THR A 37 7.58 -0.47 10.19
C THR A 37 8.39 -0.73 8.93
N LEU A 38 8.47 0.27 8.05
CA LEU A 38 9.21 0.20 6.79
C LEU A 38 10.25 1.32 6.72
N PRO A 39 11.46 1.05 6.20
CA PRO A 39 12.37 2.11 5.81
C PRO A 39 11.70 2.98 4.74
N THR A 40 11.65 4.28 5.00
CA THR A 40 10.88 5.25 4.21
C THR A 40 11.74 6.47 3.92
N TYR A 41 11.70 6.94 2.67
CA TYR A 41 12.16 8.26 2.28
C TYR A 41 10.95 9.19 2.33
N PRO A 42 10.79 10.03 3.36
CA PRO A 42 9.60 10.85 3.53
C PRO A 42 9.48 11.88 2.41
N TRP A 43 8.25 12.33 2.18
CA TRP A 43 7.92 13.45 1.32
C TRP A 43 7.11 14.47 2.12
N GLN A 44 6.98 15.68 1.59
CA GLN A 44 6.15 16.72 2.16
C GLN A 44 5.21 17.25 1.09
N GLU A 45 4.08 17.77 1.55
CA GLU A 45 3.17 18.52 0.69
C GLU A 45 3.72 19.94 0.51
N ASP A 46 3.62 20.49 -0.70
CA ASP A 46 3.87 21.92 -0.92
C ASP A 46 2.76 22.72 -0.21
N VAL A 47 3.17 23.74 0.54
CA VAL A 47 2.25 24.64 1.24
C VAL A 47 1.46 25.51 0.26
N ASN A 48 1.98 25.70 -0.96
CA ASN A 48 1.34 26.49 -2.00
C ASN A 48 0.55 25.59 -2.97
N PRO A 49 -0.72 25.90 -3.24
CA PRO A 49 -1.46 25.18 -4.27
C PRO A 49 -0.86 25.44 -5.65
N LYS A 50 -0.78 24.40 -6.48
CA LYS A 50 -0.26 24.51 -7.85
C LYS A 50 -1.40 24.71 -8.85
N PHE A 51 -1.46 25.90 -9.44
CA PHE A 51 -2.40 26.23 -10.52
C PHE A 51 -1.72 26.10 -11.88
N TRP A 52 -1.70 24.89 -12.45
CA TRP A 52 -1.07 24.65 -13.76
C TRP A 52 -1.64 25.50 -14.90
N ALA A 53 -2.91 25.93 -14.79
CA ALA A 53 -3.53 26.83 -15.75
C ALA A 53 -2.84 28.20 -15.86
N MET A 54 -2.07 28.59 -14.84
CA MET A 54 -1.31 29.85 -14.81
C MET A 54 0.10 29.72 -15.38
N ASP A 55 0.61 28.48 -15.55
CA ASP A 55 1.91 28.25 -16.16
C ASP A 55 1.80 28.33 -17.70
N LYS A 56 2.75 28.99 -18.37
CA LYS A 56 2.83 29.05 -19.85
C LYS A 56 3.23 27.70 -20.50
N GLY A 57 3.17 26.60 -19.75
CA GLY A 57 3.64 25.27 -20.15
C GLY A 57 2.54 24.36 -20.74
N PRO A 58 2.84 23.06 -20.96
CA PRO A 58 1.89 22.11 -21.49
C PRO A 58 0.62 22.08 -20.65
N ARG A 59 -0.52 22.37 -21.29
CA ARG A 59 -1.85 22.14 -20.71
C ARG A 59 -2.15 20.67 -20.93
N PHE A 60 -2.46 19.93 -19.86
CA PHE A 60 -2.74 18.48 -19.88
C PHE A 60 -1.51 17.60 -20.15
N SER A 61 -0.70 17.36 -19.11
CA SER A 61 0.18 16.19 -19.13
C SER A 61 -0.31 15.15 -18.12
N THR A 62 -0.14 13.89 -18.53
CA THR A 62 -0.45 12.69 -17.75
C THR A 62 0.64 12.37 -16.72
N THR A 63 1.71 13.18 -16.70
CA THR A 63 2.78 13.14 -15.70
C THR A 63 2.68 14.35 -14.78
N VAL A 64 3.56 14.44 -13.78
CA VAL A 64 3.64 15.48 -12.74
C VAL A 64 3.27 16.91 -13.22
N ARG A 65 3.73 17.34 -14.40
CA ARG A 65 3.45 18.69 -14.92
C ARG A 65 2.11 18.72 -15.64
N GLY A 66 1.25 19.70 -15.36
CA GLY A 66 -0.01 19.87 -16.08
C GLY A 66 -1.10 18.86 -15.74
N ALA A 67 -0.91 18.04 -14.68
CA ALA A 67 -1.94 17.18 -14.14
C ALA A 67 -3.02 17.99 -13.43
N ILE A 68 -4.29 17.60 -13.58
CA ILE A 68 -5.41 18.23 -12.86
C ILE A 68 -5.38 17.75 -11.42
N ILE A 69 -4.94 18.60 -10.50
CA ILE A 69 -4.81 18.23 -9.09
C ILE A 69 -5.54 19.14 -8.11
N TYR A 70 -6.02 20.31 -8.52
CA TYR A 70 -6.76 21.18 -7.61
C TYR A 70 -8.00 20.45 -7.05
N PRO A 71 -8.28 20.47 -5.74
CA PRO A 71 -7.68 21.33 -4.69
C PRO A 71 -6.49 20.73 -3.93
N TYR A 72 -5.94 19.60 -4.37
CA TYR A 72 -4.75 19.00 -3.75
C TYR A 72 -3.48 19.85 -3.99
N THR A 73 -2.58 19.76 -3.02
CA THR A 73 -1.21 20.30 -3.07
C THR A 73 -0.25 19.33 -3.76
N MET A 74 0.90 19.83 -4.23
CA MET A 74 1.97 18.95 -4.71
C MET A 74 2.57 18.14 -3.56
N GLN A 75 3.17 16.99 -3.89
CA GLN A 75 3.97 16.10 -3.05
C GLN A 75 5.34 15.95 -3.71
N ASP A 76 6.05 17.06 -3.91
CA ASP A 76 7.27 17.15 -4.72
C ASP A 76 8.55 17.39 -3.90
N HIS A 77 8.41 17.54 -2.58
CA HIS A 77 9.53 17.62 -1.64
C HIS A 77 9.98 16.21 -1.20
N LEU A 78 10.64 15.48 -2.10
CA LEU A 78 11.10 14.10 -1.84
C LEU A 78 12.44 14.07 -1.09
N SER A 79 12.45 13.50 0.12
CA SER A 79 13.68 13.38 0.92
C SER A 79 14.65 12.37 0.32
N ARG A 80 15.96 12.66 0.44
CA ARG A 80 17.06 11.71 0.18
C ARG A 80 17.53 10.97 1.43
N ARG A 81 16.96 11.29 2.60
CA ARG A 81 17.29 10.64 3.88
C ARG A 81 16.23 9.60 4.20
N LYS A 82 16.68 8.37 4.48
CA LYS A 82 15.84 7.24 4.87
C LYS A 82 15.61 7.26 6.39
N ALA A 83 14.37 7.04 6.83
CA ALA A 83 14.00 6.89 8.23
C ALA A 83 13.03 5.72 8.40
N ALA A 84 12.96 5.13 9.59
CA ALA A 84 11.91 4.16 9.90
C ALA A 84 10.57 4.89 10.05
N LYS A 85 9.54 4.44 9.34
CA LYS A 85 8.16 4.91 9.53
C LYS A 85 7.27 3.70 9.79
N THR A 86 6.45 3.79 10.83
CA THR A 86 5.41 2.82 11.14
C THR A 86 4.12 3.23 10.46
N TYR A 87 3.51 2.29 9.73
CA TYR A 87 2.24 2.46 9.04
C TYR A 87 1.18 1.57 9.67
N GLN A 88 -0.07 2.05 9.68
CA GLN A 88 -1.23 1.21 9.93
C GLN A 88 -1.42 0.21 8.79
N ALA A 89 -1.73 -1.03 9.16
CA ALA A 89 -1.95 -2.12 8.23
C ALA A 89 -3.28 -2.82 8.52
N LEU A 90 -4.02 -3.12 7.45
CA LEU A 90 -5.16 -4.04 7.49
C LEU A 90 -4.74 -5.36 6.87
N MET A 91 -5.01 -6.45 7.58
CA MET A 91 -4.52 -7.78 7.24
C MET A 91 -5.69 -8.71 6.94
N LEU A 92 -5.55 -9.54 5.90
CA LEU A 92 -6.36 -10.74 5.69
C LEU A 92 -5.44 -11.96 5.63
N GLU A 93 -5.87 -13.08 6.19
CA GLU A 93 -5.11 -14.34 6.06
C GLU A 93 -6.04 -15.54 6.07
N ASN A 94 -5.85 -16.46 5.14
CA ASN A 94 -6.43 -17.81 5.13
C ASN A 94 -5.30 -18.85 5.01
N GLU A 95 -5.60 -20.11 4.72
CA GLU A 95 -4.58 -21.17 4.59
C GLU A 95 -3.60 -20.95 3.42
N TYR A 96 -3.98 -20.16 2.40
CA TYR A 96 -3.19 -19.94 1.18
C TYR A 96 -2.50 -18.59 1.11
N LEU A 97 -3.19 -17.52 1.50
CA LEU A 97 -2.77 -16.15 1.24
C LEU A 97 -2.67 -15.34 2.53
N LYS A 98 -1.65 -14.47 2.60
CA LYS A 98 -1.55 -13.40 3.60
C LYS A 98 -1.46 -12.05 2.91
N VAL A 99 -2.43 -11.20 3.18
CA VAL A 99 -2.67 -9.93 2.50
C VAL A 99 -2.37 -8.77 3.44
N VAL A 100 -1.74 -7.72 2.90
CA VAL A 100 -1.43 -6.48 3.61
C VAL A 100 -1.95 -5.29 2.79
N CYS A 101 -2.84 -4.50 3.39
CA CYS A 101 -3.26 -3.21 2.87
C CYS A 101 -2.70 -2.08 3.76
N LEU A 102 -2.22 -1.00 3.14
CA LEU A 102 -1.71 0.18 3.84
C LEU A 102 -2.61 1.40 3.55
N PRO A 103 -3.58 1.72 4.43
CA PRO A 103 -4.52 2.83 4.24
C PRO A 103 -3.83 4.19 4.08
N GLU A 104 -2.71 4.41 4.78
CA GLU A 104 -1.91 5.63 4.68
C GLU A 104 -1.23 5.85 3.32
N LEU A 105 -1.18 4.82 2.46
CA LEU A 105 -0.55 4.84 1.14
C LEU A 105 -1.58 4.55 0.05
N GLY A 106 -2.67 5.33 0.04
CA GLY A 106 -3.75 5.20 -0.93
C GLY A 106 -4.57 3.93 -0.78
N GLY A 107 -4.50 3.25 0.37
CA GLY A 107 -5.13 1.95 0.56
C GLY A 107 -4.50 0.85 -0.29
N ARG A 108 -3.23 1.04 -0.68
CA ARG A 108 -2.49 0.11 -1.53
C ARG A 108 -2.48 -1.29 -0.94
N LEU A 109 -2.78 -2.27 -1.79
CA LEU A 109 -2.51 -3.67 -1.49
C LEU A 109 -0.98 -3.87 -1.55
N TYR A 110 -0.32 -3.61 -0.42
CA TYR A 110 1.13 -3.55 -0.33
C TYR A 110 1.79 -4.90 -0.59
N SER A 111 1.17 -6.00 -0.12
CA SER A 111 1.67 -7.33 -0.39
C SER A 111 0.60 -8.41 -0.29
N VAL A 112 0.71 -9.41 -1.14
CA VAL A 112 0.05 -10.71 -0.99
C VAL A 112 1.15 -11.77 -0.99
N LEU A 113 1.29 -12.51 0.10
CA LEU A 113 2.16 -13.67 0.20
C LEU A 113 1.34 -14.91 -0.18
N ASP A 114 1.80 -15.65 -1.18
CA ASP A 114 1.37 -17.02 -1.44
C ASP A 114 2.15 -17.95 -0.50
N LYS A 115 1.45 -18.55 0.46
CA LYS A 115 2.01 -19.45 1.47
C LYS A 115 2.32 -20.84 0.93
N THR A 116 1.72 -21.24 -0.19
CA THR A 116 2.01 -22.53 -0.82
C THR A 116 3.41 -22.56 -1.43
N GLN A 117 3.89 -21.40 -1.89
CA GLN A 117 5.21 -21.22 -2.49
C GLN A 117 6.16 -20.42 -1.58
N ASN A 118 5.63 -19.81 -0.52
CA ASN A 118 6.33 -18.84 0.33
C ASN A 118 6.96 -17.69 -0.49
N GLN A 119 6.20 -17.18 -1.47
CA GLN A 119 6.64 -16.12 -2.38
C GLN A 119 5.60 -15.00 -2.46
N PRO A 120 6.02 -13.74 -2.67
CA PRO A 120 5.07 -12.67 -2.92
C PRO A 120 4.43 -12.85 -4.31
N MET A 121 3.10 -12.69 -4.38
CA MET A 121 2.34 -12.79 -5.63
C MET A 121 2.74 -11.73 -6.65
N PHE A 122 3.23 -10.57 -6.19
CA PHE A 122 3.70 -9.47 -7.02
C PHE A 122 4.85 -8.74 -6.34
N HIS A 123 5.49 -7.81 -7.05
CA HIS A 123 6.61 -7.03 -6.52
C HIS A 123 6.23 -6.31 -5.23
N ARG A 124 6.87 -6.69 -4.12
CA ARG A 124 6.77 -6.03 -2.82
C ARG A 124 8.04 -5.24 -2.56
N ASN A 125 7.97 -3.92 -2.65
CA ASN A 125 9.12 -3.09 -2.35
C ASN A 125 9.40 -3.11 -0.84
N ARG A 126 10.64 -3.40 -0.44
CA ARG A 126 11.04 -3.46 0.98
C ARG A 126 11.26 -2.07 1.59
N VAL A 127 11.18 -1.03 0.77
CA VAL A 127 11.41 0.37 1.14
C VAL A 127 10.34 1.23 0.49
N ILE A 128 9.82 2.20 1.24
CA ILE A 128 8.95 3.24 0.67
C ILE A 128 9.84 4.38 0.18
N LYS A 129 10.12 4.42 -1.12
CA LYS A 129 10.92 5.48 -1.75
C LYS A 129 10.14 6.10 -2.90
N PRO A 130 9.52 7.27 -2.69
CA PRO A 130 8.77 7.91 -3.76
C PRO A 130 9.68 8.43 -4.88
N GLY A 131 9.14 8.44 -6.09
CA GLY A 131 9.67 9.17 -7.25
C GLY A 131 8.66 10.20 -7.75
N MET A 132 9.12 11.15 -8.57
CA MET A 132 8.30 12.19 -9.20
C MET A 132 7.53 11.63 -10.41
N ILE A 133 6.43 10.91 -10.16
CA ILE A 133 5.67 10.19 -11.21
C ILE A 133 4.15 10.42 -11.08
N ALA A 134 3.56 10.40 -9.88
CA ALA A 134 2.12 10.59 -9.72
C ALA A 134 1.67 12.00 -10.08
N MET A 135 0.36 12.19 -10.23
CA MET A 135 -0.26 13.49 -10.53
C MET A 135 0.22 14.59 -9.57
N ARG A 136 0.44 14.27 -8.29
CA ARG A 136 0.97 15.20 -7.27
C ARG A 136 2.49 15.15 -7.13
N GLY A 137 3.21 14.31 -7.85
CA GLY A 137 4.64 14.08 -7.66
C GLY A 137 4.92 12.70 -7.05
N ALA A 138 4.92 12.60 -5.72
CA ALA A 138 5.28 11.38 -4.99
C ALA A 138 4.47 10.14 -5.42
N TRP A 139 5.18 9.11 -5.91
CA TRP A 139 4.64 7.80 -6.21
C TRP A 139 5.60 6.69 -5.82
N ILE A 140 5.08 5.53 -5.40
CA ILE A 140 5.87 4.37 -4.96
C ILE A 140 5.60 3.14 -5.82
N SER A 141 6.62 2.28 -6.00
CA SER A 141 6.50 1.03 -6.76
C SER A 141 6.06 -0.16 -5.90
N GLY A 142 5.50 -1.18 -6.57
CA GLY A 142 5.11 -2.46 -5.98
C GLY A 142 3.74 -2.45 -5.30
N GLY A 143 3.12 -3.60 -5.13
CA GLY A 143 1.72 -3.65 -4.70
C GLY A 143 0.72 -3.29 -5.79
N VAL A 144 -0.55 -3.17 -5.39
CA VAL A 144 -1.67 -2.78 -6.26
C VAL A 144 -2.19 -1.39 -5.87
N GLU A 145 -2.26 -0.49 -6.84
CA GLU A 145 -2.71 0.89 -6.68
C GLU A 145 -4.13 1.07 -7.24
N TRP A 146 -4.97 1.80 -6.51
CA TRP A 146 -6.32 2.14 -6.92
C TRP A 146 -6.36 3.47 -7.66
N ASN A 147 -6.39 3.42 -9.00
CA ASN A 147 -6.46 4.60 -9.85
C ASN A 147 -7.91 4.85 -10.27
N THR A 148 -8.48 5.98 -9.83
CA THR A 148 -9.94 6.19 -9.88
C THR A 148 -10.37 7.23 -10.90
N GLY A 149 -9.43 7.70 -11.73
CA GLY A 149 -9.67 8.73 -12.73
C GLY A 149 -9.40 10.14 -12.22
N PRO A 150 -9.21 11.12 -13.13
CA PRO A 150 -9.23 10.93 -14.59
C PRO A 150 -7.91 10.35 -15.13
N HIS A 151 -6.86 10.29 -14.31
CA HIS A 151 -5.53 9.80 -14.70
C HIS A 151 -4.90 8.94 -13.60
N GLY A 152 -3.99 8.05 -14.00
CA GLY A 152 -3.04 7.38 -13.11
C GLY A 152 -1.62 7.92 -13.36
N HIS A 153 -0.72 7.95 -12.38
CA HIS A 153 -0.90 7.54 -10.99
C HIS A 153 -1.61 8.61 -10.15
N THR A 154 -2.63 8.19 -9.39
CA THR A 154 -3.67 9.06 -8.81
C THR A 154 -3.16 10.07 -7.77
N VAL A 155 -3.99 11.08 -7.45
CA VAL A 155 -3.77 12.09 -6.40
C VAL A 155 -3.73 11.51 -4.97
N THR A 156 -4.23 10.30 -4.77
CA THR A 156 -4.21 9.59 -3.49
C THR A 156 -3.09 8.54 -3.40
N ALA A 157 -2.18 8.45 -4.38
CA ALA A 157 -1.20 7.36 -4.50
C ALA A 157 -0.37 7.10 -3.22
N VAL A 158 -0.04 8.16 -2.49
CA VAL A 158 0.66 8.10 -1.19
C VAL A 158 -0.05 8.95 -0.12
N SER A 159 -1.37 9.11 -0.24
CA SER A 159 -2.19 9.85 0.74
C SER A 159 -3.06 8.88 1.54
N PRO A 160 -3.40 9.22 2.79
CA PRO A 160 -4.34 8.42 3.55
C PRO A 160 -5.71 8.38 2.87
N VAL A 161 -6.34 7.22 2.90
CA VAL A 161 -7.73 6.98 2.49
C VAL A 161 -8.46 6.19 3.57
N ASP A 162 -9.78 6.20 3.52
CA ASP A 162 -10.59 5.44 4.46
C ASP A 162 -10.51 3.94 4.14
N ALA A 163 -10.34 3.12 5.18
CA ALA A 163 -10.33 1.68 5.02
C ALA A 163 -10.87 0.95 6.27
N THR A 164 -11.64 -0.10 6.03
CA THR A 164 -12.24 -0.92 7.08
C THR A 164 -12.11 -2.42 6.80
N LEU A 165 -12.31 -3.21 7.84
CA LEU A 165 -12.38 -4.67 7.79
C LEU A 165 -13.82 -5.10 8.00
N GLY A 166 -14.22 -6.17 7.33
CA GLY A 166 -15.51 -6.81 7.55
C GLY A 166 -15.46 -8.32 7.33
N ARG A 167 -16.57 -8.99 7.65
CA ARG A 167 -16.76 -10.44 7.50
C ARG A 167 -18.01 -10.72 6.68
N GLY A 168 -17.93 -11.73 5.82
CA GLY A 168 -19.07 -12.25 5.05
C GLY A 168 -19.79 -13.37 5.82
N PRO A 169 -21.07 -13.64 5.47
CA PRO A 169 -21.85 -14.72 6.07
C PRO A 169 -21.33 -16.12 5.68
N ASP A 170 -20.52 -16.22 4.62
CA ASP A 170 -19.87 -17.44 4.12
C ASP A 170 -18.53 -17.74 4.82
N GLY A 171 -18.19 -17.00 5.89
CA GLY A 171 -16.91 -17.12 6.58
C GLY A 171 -15.76 -16.34 5.93
N SER A 172 -16.01 -15.66 4.80
CA SER A 172 -15.03 -14.77 4.19
C SER A 172 -14.74 -13.55 5.06
N ALA A 173 -13.62 -12.88 4.77
CA ALA A 173 -13.34 -11.57 5.32
C ALA A 173 -12.82 -10.64 4.24
N PHE A 174 -13.04 -9.34 4.41
CA PHE A 174 -12.70 -8.35 3.39
C PHE A 174 -12.06 -7.10 3.97
N ILE A 175 -11.24 -6.45 3.15
CA ILE A 175 -10.79 -5.07 3.32
C ILE A 175 -11.61 -4.23 2.34
N GLU A 176 -12.24 -3.17 2.84
CA GLU A 176 -12.91 -2.17 1.99
C GLU A 176 -12.19 -0.84 2.12
N VAL A 177 -11.62 -0.38 1.00
CA VAL A 177 -10.96 0.90 0.84
C VAL A 177 -11.91 1.85 0.13
N ASN A 178 -12.02 3.07 0.60
CA ASN A 178 -12.87 4.08 -0.02
C ASN A 178 -12.26 5.47 0.10
N ASN A 179 -12.64 6.35 -0.81
CA ASN A 179 -12.32 7.77 -0.72
C ASN A 179 -13.33 8.56 -1.56
N ILE A 180 -13.58 9.81 -1.16
CA ILE A 180 -14.22 10.83 -2.00
C ILE A 180 -13.08 11.70 -2.54
N GLU A 181 -12.78 11.59 -3.83
CA GLU A 181 -11.71 12.42 -4.41
C GLU A 181 -12.19 13.88 -4.52
N GLN A 182 -11.25 14.83 -4.44
CA GLN A 182 -11.61 16.24 -4.26
C GLN A 182 -11.70 17.03 -5.57
N ILE A 183 -11.19 16.49 -6.70
CA ILE A 183 -11.20 17.15 -8.00
C ILE A 183 -12.62 17.16 -8.56
N PHE A 184 -13.29 16.00 -8.59
CA PHE A 184 -14.64 15.82 -9.15
C PHE A 184 -15.70 15.44 -8.10
N ARG A 185 -15.32 15.28 -6.83
CA ARG A 185 -16.22 14.85 -5.74
C ARG A 185 -16.86 13.48 -5.98
N THR A 186 -16.28 12.68 -6.86
CA THR A 186 -16.66 11.28 -7.10
C THR A 186 -16.17 10.41 -5.95
N ARG A 187 -16.98 9.40 -5.62
CA ARG A 187 -16.65 8.38 -4.63
C ARG A 187 -16.22 7.11 -5.33
N TRP A 188 -15.16 6.50 -4.83
CA TRP A 188 -14.78 5.16 -5.21
C TRP A 188 -14.70 4.25 -3.98
N THR A 189 -14.95 2.98 -4.19
CA THR A 189 -14.84 1.94 -3.17
C THR A 189 -14.28 0.68 -3.80
N VAL A 190 -13.22 0.14 -3.22
CA VAL A 190 -12.63 -1.15 -3.60
C VAL A 190 -12.77 -2.09 -2.42
N ARG A 191 -13.47 -3.20 -2.62
CA ARG A 191 -13.54 -4.29 -1.65
C ARG A 191 -12.71 -5.46 -2.15
N VAL A 192 -11.73 -5.88 -1.35
CA VAL A 192 -10.91 -7.07 -1.58
C VAL A 192 -11.31 -8.12 -0.56
N THR A 193 -11.84 -9.25 -1.03
CA THR A 193 -12.38 -10.32 -0.20
C THR A 193 -11.51 -11.57 -0.32
N LEU A 194 -11.19 -12.17 0.83
CA LEU A 194 -10.52 -13.46 0.91
C LEU A 194 -11.54 -14.49 1.44
N HIS A 195 -11.69 -15.59 0.71
CA HIS A 195 -12.63 -16.66 1.05
C HIS A 195 -11.92 -17.85 1.70
N PRO A 196 -12.60 -18.60 2.58
CA PRO A 196 -12.09 -19.88 3.09
C PRO A 196 -11.79 -20.85 1.94
N GLY A 197 -10.68 -21.58 2.00
CA GLY A 197 -10.39 -22.63 1.01
C GLY A 197 -10.08 -22.11 -0.39
N ARG A 198 -9.84 -20.81 -0.57
CA ARG A 198 -9.55 -20.21 -1.89
C ARG A 198 -8.18 -19.52 -1.93
N ALA A 199 -7.43 -19.74 -3.00
CA ALA A 199 -6.11 -19.15 -3.22
C ALA A 199 -6.14 -17.92 -4.14
N TYR A 200 -7.23 -17.13 -4.10
CA TYR A 200 -7.36 -15.87 -4.84
C TYR A 200 -8.07 -14.81 -4.01
N LEU A 201 -8.02 -13.56 -4.49
CA LEU A 201 -8.74 -12.43 -3.91
C LEU A 201 -9.87 -12.01 -4.84
N ASP A 202 -11.08 -11.90 -4.29
CA ASP A 202 -12.23 -11.37 -5.01
C ASP A 202 -12.28 -9.85 -4.86
N GLU A 203 -12.15 -9.15 -5.98
CA GLU A 203 -12.16 -7.70 -6.05
C GLU A 203 -13.50 -7.17 -6.56
N ARG A 204 -14.07 -6.20 -5.84
CA ARG A 204 -15.26 -5.48 -6.27
C ARG A 204 -15.04 -3.98 -6.18
N ILE A 205 -15.06 -3.32 -7.32
CA ILE A 205 -14.94 -1.87 -7.44
C ILE A 205 -16.33 -1.25 -7.64
N ARG A 206 -16.57 -0.12 -6.98
CA ARG A 206 -17.75 0.73 -7.19
C ARG A 206 -17.30 2.16 -7.37
N LEU A 207 -17.84 2.83 -8.39
CA LEU A 207 -17.70 4.25 -8.62
C LEU A 207 -19.08 4.90 -8.47
N PHE A 208 -19.15 6.04 -7.81
CA PHE A 208 -20.38 6.78 -7.60
C PHE A 208 -20.12 8.26 -7.81
N ASN A 209 -20.82 8.84 -8.80
CA ASN A 209 -20.83 10.27 -9.02
C ASN A 209 -22.06 10.89 -8.34
N PRO A 210 -21.90 11.67 -7.26
CA PRO A 210 -23.01 12.33 -6.59
C PRO A 210 -23.46 13.64 -7.27
N THR A 211 -22.76 14.10 -8.31
CA THR A 211 -23.07 15.37 -8.98
C THR A 211 -24.10 15.19 -10.10
N ASP A 212 -24.65 16.31 -10.59
CA ASP A 212 -25.62 16.38 -11.68
C ASP A 212 -24.98 16.38 -13.07
N THR A 213 -23.65 16.37 -13.16
CA THR A 213 -22.90 16.44 -14.40
C THR A 213 -21.95 15.24 -14.54
N PRO A 214 -21.73 14.72 -15.76
CA PRO A 214 -20.77 13.64 -15.97
C PRO A 214 -19.34 14.12 -15.71
N HIS A 215 -18.55 13.25 -15.08
CA HIS A 215 -17.11 13.44 -14.87
C HIS A 215 -16.32 12.32 -15.58
N PRO A 216 -15.13 12.64 -16.11
CA PRO A 216 -14.26 11.68 -16.79
C PRO A 216 -13.67 10.62 -15.85
#